data_AF-A0A1G7TMT9-F1
#
_entry.id   AF-A0A1G7TMT9-F1
#
_cell.length_a   1.000
_cell.length_b   1.000
_cell.length_c   1.000
_cell.angle_alpha   90.00
_cell.angle_beta   90.00
_cell.angle_gamma   90.00
#
_symmetry.space_group_name_H-M   'P 1'
#
loop_
_entity.id
_entity.type
_entity.pdbx_description
1 polymer ?
#
loop_
_entity_poly.entity_id
_entity_poly.type
_entity_poly.pdbx_seq_one_letter_code
_entity_poly.pdbx_strand_id
1 'polypeptide(L)'
;MIKLSRFLENNELSEYEKKIYIEEHILVENIFNDYINDFTIADDSEKIENIIKFYNLFTYDTDNEIGKFIRKKIYDFYIDHINELIINRKDSIIYLLLDLFYCDSQLFPNKNNNTEFLDKSYPILLLSTEDYSSLISVASIRLISIIGSENNLYYLQKYVRDMPDGIYIDEVKEELENLI
;
A
#
# COMPACT_ATOMS: atom_id res chain seq x y z
N MET A 1 -16.36 20.93 13.22
CA MET A 1 -15.69 19.75 12.67
C MET A 1 -15.16 20.13 11.30
N ILE A 2 -13.84 20.24 11.12
CA ILE A 2 -13.24 20.43 9.79
C ILE A 2 -13.38 19.09 9.07
N LYS A 3 -14.10 19.07 7.95
CA LYS A 3 -14.25 17.85 7.14
C LYS A 3 -12.99 17.63 6.31
N LEU A 4 -12.57 16.37 6.14
CA LEU A 4 -11.45 16.00 5.28
C LEU A 4 -11.56 16.59 3.86
N SER A 5 -12.79 16.77 3.35
CA SER A 5 -13.03 17.42 2.06
C SER A 5 -12.40 18.81 1.96
N ARG A 6 -12.45 19.60 3.04
CA ARG A 6 -11.86 20.94 3.12
C ARG A 6 -10.32 20.92 3.17
N PHE A 7 -9.75 19.80 3.61
CA PHE A 7 -8.31 19.56 3.66
C PHE A 7 -7.78 19.16 2.27
N LEU A 8 -8.58 18.39 1.51
CA LEU A 8 -8.27 17.89 0.18
C LEU A 8 -8.54 18.90 -0.95
N GLU A 9 -9.37 19.92 -0.71
CA GLU A 9 -9.74 20.95 -1.70
C GLU A 9 -8.54 21.76 -2.21
N ASN A 10 -7.48 21.93 -1.41
CA ASN A 10 -6.33 22.76 -1.78
C ASN A 10 -5.14 21.99 -2.36
N ASN A 11 -5.09 20.65 -2.24
CA ASN A 11 -3.98 19.74 -2.64
C ASN A 11 -2.55 20.12 -2.18
N GLU A 12 -2.38 21.28 -1.55
CA GLU A 12 -1.11 21.82 -1.08
C GLU A 12 -1.38 22.55 0.25
N LEU A 13 -0.48 22.36 1.20
CA LEU A 13 -0.40 23.15 2.42
C LEU A 13 0.88 23.97 2.38
N SER A 14 0.78 25.25 2.72
CA SER A 14 1.97 26.06 2.99
C SER A 14 2.76 25.51 4.18
N GLU A 15 4.06 25.79 4.23
CA GLU A 15 4.92 25.38 5.35
C GLU A 15 4.42 25.89 6.71
N TYR A 16 3.76 27.06 6.72
CA TYR A 16 3.11 27.60 7.92
C TYR A 16 1.91 26.77 8.35
N GLU A 17 1.05 26.35 7.41
CA GLU A 17 -0.11 25.49 7.70
C GLU A 17 0.34 24.12 8.19
N LYS A 18 1.35 23.50 7.53
CA LYS A 18 1.93 22.23 7.99
C LYS A 18 2.39 22.32 9.45
N LYS A 19 3.05 23.43 9.83
CA LYS A 19 3.50 23.65 11.21
C LYS A 19 2.35 23.74 12.21
N ILE A 20 1.27 24.46 11.87
CA ILE A 20 0.06 24.52 12.71
C ILE A 20 -0.54 23.11 12.88
N TYR A 21 -0.61 22.33 11.81
CA TYR A 21 -1.16 20.98 11.87
C TYR A 21 -0.30 20.00 12.67
N ILE A 22 1.03 20.17 12.67
CA ILE A 22 1.93 19.43 13.56
C ILE A 22 1.63 19.75 15.02
N GLU A 23 1.38 21.03 15.34
CA GLU A 23 0.99 21.47 16.69
C GLU A 23 -0.42 20.93 17.08
N GLU A 24 -1.30 20.69 16.11
CA GLU A 24 -2.65 20.12 16.28
C GLU A 24 -2.74 18.61 15.91
N HIS A 25 -1.65 17.84 16.03
CA HIS A 25 -1.59 16.45 15.52
C HIS A 25 -2.76 15.54 15.92
N ILE A 26 -3.28 15.64 17.14
CA ILE A 26 -4.45 14.85 17.61
C ILE A 26 -5.68 15.07 16.71
N LEU A 27 -5.90 16.31 16.22
CA LEU A 27 -7.00 16.60 15.32
C LEU A 27 -6.82 15.91 13.96
N VAL A 28 -5.59 15.95 13.44
CA VAL A 28 -5.21 15.30 12.17
C VAL A 28 -5.40 13.78 12.28
N GLU A 29 -4.95 13.18 13.38
CA GLU A 29 -5.11 11.74 13.64
C GLU A 29 -6.59 11.33 13.70
N ASN A 30 -7.43 12.11 14.39
CA ASN A 30 -8.86 11.83 14.48
C ASN A 30 -9.54 11.93 13.10
N ILE A 31 -9.24 12.99 12.34
CA ILE A 31 -9.80 13.17 10.98
C ILE A 31 -9.41 11.99 10.08
N PHE A 32 -8.15 11.55 10.14
CA PHE A 32 -7.67 10.43 9.33
C PHE A 32 -8.29 9.10 9.77
N ASN A 33 -8.40 8.85 11.08
CA ASN A 33 -9.07 7.68 11.62
C ASN A 33 -10.54 7.62 11.19
N ASP A 34 -11.29 8.71 11.33
CA ASP A 34 -12.68 8.76 10.91
C ASP A 34 -12.80 8.42 9.42
N TYR A 35 -11.89 8.94 8.59
CA TYR A 35 -11.93 8.69 7.16
C TYR A 35 -11.60 7.24 6.76
N ILE A 36 -10.56 6.64 7.37
CA ILE A 36 -10.21 5.25 7.13
C ILE A 36 -11.29 4.30 7.67
N ASN A 37 -11.86 4.59 8.84
CA ASN A 37 -12.88 3.75 9.47
C ASN A 37 -14.21 3.76 8.72
N ASP A 38 -14.51 4.85 8.01
CA ASP A 38 -15.69 4.94 7.15
C ASP A 38 -15.52 4.14 5.85
N PHE A 39 -14.37 3.50 5.58
CA PHE A 39 -14.12 2.77 4.34
C PHE A 39 -15.10 1.60 4.17
N THR A 40 -15.69 1.52 2.99
CA THR A 40 -16.45 0.35 2.53
C THR A 40 -15.84 -0.17 1.25
N ILE A 41 -15.91 -1.47 1.01
CA ILE A 41 -15.34 -2.09 -0.21
C ILE A 41 -16.13 -1.67 -1.47
N ALA A 42 -17.36 -1.21 -1.27
CA ALA A 42 -18.15 -0.57 -2.31
C ALA A 42 -17.62 0.83 -2.69
N ASP A 43 -16.75 1.44 -1.87
CA ASP A 43 -16.16 2.75 -2.14
C ASP A 43 -15.31 2.71 -3.43
N ASP A 44 -15.26 3.88 -4.07
CA ASP A 44 -14.54 4.12 -5.32
C ASP A 44 -13.03 4.36 -5.07
N SER A 45 -12.22 4.29 -6.13
CA SER A 45 -10.77 4.59 -6.08
C SER A 45 -10.48 5.99 -5.51
N GLU A 46 -11.43 6.91 -5.61
CA GLU A 46 -11.36 8.28 -5.05
C GLU A 46 -11.00 8.30 -3.55
N LYS A 47 -11.53 7.37 -2.74
CA LYS A 47 -11.24 7.35 -1.30
C LYS A 47 -9.79 6.97 -1.01
N ILE A 48 -9.25 6.02 -1.76
CA ILE A 48 -7.85 5.60 -1.67
C ILE A 48 -6.93 6.70 -2.17
N GLU A 49 -7.30 7.37 -3.27
CA GLU A 49 -6.57 8.56 -3.75
C GLU A 49 -6.49 9.65 -2.68
N ASN A 50 -7.57 9.88 -1.94
CA ASN A 50 -7.60 10.84 -0.84
C ASN A 50 -6.73 10.41 0.35
N ILE A 51 -6.67 9.11 0.66
CA ILE A 51 -5.72 8.55 1.64
C ILE A 51 -4.28 8.83 1.19
N ILE A 52 -3.95 8.60 -0.09
CA ILE A 52 -2.62 8.84 -0.66
C ILE A 52 -2.28 10.33 -0.64
N LYS A 53 -3.22 11.22 -0.97
CA LYS A 53 -3.03 12.67 -0.86
C LYS A 53 -2.73 13.08 0.59
N PHE A 54 -3.48 12.55 1.54
CA PHE A 54 -3.25 12.83 2.96
C PHE A 54 -1.87 12.37 3.40
N TYR A 55 -1.48 11.15 3.01
CA TYR A 55 -0.12 10.65 3.20
C TYR A 55 0.92 11.64 2.64
N ASN A 56 0.83 12.02 1.36
CA ASN A 56 1.79 12.91 0.72
C ASN A 56 1.90 14.29 1.39
N LEU A 57 0.81 14.79 1.99
CA LEU A 57 0.81 16.09 2.68
C LEU A 57 1.62 16.07 3.99
N PHE A 58 1.72 14.91 4.65
CA PHE A 58 2.23 14.81 6.01
C PHE A 58 3.48 13.94 6.17
N THR A 59 3.85 13.11 5.18
CA THR A 59 4.98 12.17 5.31
C THR A 59 6.27 12.64 4.66
N TYR A 60 6.34 13.89 4.18
CA TYR A 60 7.56 14.49 3.62
C TYR A 60 8.72 14.56 4.64
N ASP A 61 8.41 14.75 5.92
CA ASP A 61 9.36 14.66 7.02
C ASP A 61 9.25 13.27 7.67
N THR A 62 10.31 12.48 7.58
CA THR A 62 10.31 11.06 7.95
C THR A 62 10.21 10.81 9.45
N ASP A 63 10.55 11.80 10.28
CA ASP A 63 10.62 11.64 11.74
C ASP A 63 9.40 12.21 12.48
N ASN A 64 8.45 12.83 11.77
CA ASN A 64 7.28 13.42 12.41
C ASN A 64 6.28 12.36 12.93
N GLU A 65 5.64 12.64 14.06
CA GLU A 65 4.73 11.69 14.71
C GLU A 65 3.46 11.44 13.88
N ILE A 66 2.95 12.47 13.19
CA ILE A 66 1.78 12.35 12.30
C ILE A 66 2.05 11.37 11.16
N GLY A 67 3.21 11.45 10.53
CA GLY A 67 3.60 10.60 9.41
C GLY A 67 3.80 9.16 9.85
N LYS A 68 4.43 8.93 11.01
CA LYS A 68 4.49 7.59 11.63
C LYS A 68 3.09 7.03 11.88
N PHE A 69 2.18 7.84 12.41
CA PHE A 69 0.79 7.47 12.61
C PHE A 69 0.08 7.11 11.30
N ILE A 70 0.18 7.97 10.27
CA ILE A 70 -0.47 7.75 8.97
C ILE A 70 0.06 6.48 8.32
N ARG A 71 1.38 6.28 8.30
CA ARG A 71 1.99 5.08 7.72
C ARG A 71 1.49 3.81 8.39
N LYS A 72 1.48 3.79 9.73
CA LYS A 72 0.92 2.67 10.50
C LYS A 72 -0.53 2.41 10.13
N LYS A 73 -1.34 3.46 10.02
CA LYS A 73 -2.77 3.34 9.69
C LYS A 73 -3.02 2.85 8.27
N ILE A 74 -2.21 3.24 7.29
CA ILE A 74 -2.27 2.71 5.93
C ILE A 74 -1.88 1.23 5.91
N TYR A 75 -0.83 0.87 6.65
CA TYR A 75 -0.44 -0.52 6.82
C TYR A 75 -1.57 -1.37 7.42
N ASP A 76 -2.10 -0.96 8.58
CA ASP A 76 -3.21 -1.64 9.27
C ASP A 76 -4.42 -1.77 8.33
N PHE A 77 -4.79 -0.69 7.64
CA PHE A 77 -5.87 -0.68 6.65
C PHE A 77 -5.65 -1.71 5.54
N TYR A 78 -4.47 -1.75 4.93
CA TYR A 78 -4.14 -2.71 3.87
C TYR A 78 -4.30 -4.15 4.36
N ILE A 79 -3.69 -4.45 5.51
CA ILE A 79 -3.71 -5.77 6.14
C ILE A 79 -5.15 -6.22 6.43
N ASP A 80 -5.99 -5.33 6.92
CA ASP A 80 -7.38 -5.66 7.26
C ASP A 80 -8.26 -5.92 6.03
N HIS A 81 -7.98 -5.29 4.89
CA HIS A 81 -8.91 -5.25 3.76
C HIS A 81 -8.44 -6.00 2.50
N ILE A 82 -7.14 -6.30 2.37
CA ILE A 82 -6.58 -6.82 1.10
C ILE A 82 -7.25 -8.11 0.62
N ASN A 83 -7.58 -9.03 1.52
CA ASN A 83 -8.28 -10.28 1.15
C ASN A 83 -9.63 -9.99 0.49
N GLU A 84 -10.39 -9.05 1.05
CA GLU A 84 -11.70 -8.70 0.53
C GLU A 84 -11.58 -7.90 -0.78
N LEU A 85 -10.56 -7.05 -0.92
CA LEU A 85 -10.23 -6.37 -2.18
C LEU A 85 -9.91 -7.36 -3.30
N ILE A 86 -9.14 -8.41 -2.99
CA ILE A 86 -8.81 -9.49 -3.93
C ILE A 86 -10.08 -10.23 -4.36
N ILE A 87 -10.93 -10.64 -3.42
CA ILE A 87 -12.19 -11.35 -3.71
C ILE A 87 -13.10 -10.51 -4.62
N ASN A 88 -13.22 -9.21 -4.34
CA ASN A 88 -14.08 -8.29 -5.08
C ASN A 88 -13.42 -7.70 -6.34
N ARG A 89 -12.22 -8.15 -6.71
CA ARG A 89 -11.49 -7.70 -7.90
C ARG A 89 -11.36 -6.17 -7.99
N LYS A 90 -11.01 -5.55 -6.85
CA LYS A 90 -10.75 -4.12 -6.74
C LYS A 90 -9.34 -3.78 -7.22
N ASP A 91 -9.03 -4.17 -8.46
CA ASP A 91 -7.67 -4.20 -9.02
C ASP A 91 -6.98 -2.81 -9.01
N SER A 92 -7.74 -1.72 -9.22
CA SER A 92 -7.20 -0.35 -9.15
C SER A 92 -6.76 0.05 -7.75
N ILE A 93 -7.53 -0.31 -6.73
CA ILE A 93 -7.20 -0.06 -5.32
C ILE A 93 -5.99 -0.88 -4.91
N ILE A 94 -5.96 -2.17 -5.29
CA ILE A 94 -4.83 -3.07 -5.03
C ILE A 94 -3.54 -2.48 -5.61
N TYR A 95 -3.59 -2.03 -6.87
CA TYR A 95 -2.47 -1.37 -7.53
C TYR A 95 -2.00 -0.12 -6.76
N LEU A 96 -2.91 0.80 -6.45
CA LEU A 96 -2.55 2.06 -5.76
C LEU A 96 -1.88 1.81 -4.40
N LEU A 97 -2.38 0.84 -3.63
CA LEU A 97 -1.79 0.50 -2.35
C LEU A 97 -0.43 -0.18 -2.51
N LEU A 98 -0.30 -1.17 -3.40
CA LEU A 98 0.99 -1.85 -3.62
C LEU A 98 2.06 -0.93 -4.21
N ASP A 99 1.70 0.00 -5.10
CA ASP A 99 2.64 0.99 -5.62
C ASP A 99 3.12 1.94 -4.51
N LEU A 100 2.24 2.29 -3.57
CA LEU A 100 2.60 3.07 -2.39
C LEU A 100 3.62 2.32 -1.50
N PHE A 101 3.39 1.04 -1.19
CA PHE A 101 4.34 0.20 -0.44
C PHE A 101 5.67 0.01 -1.17
N TYR A 102 5.63 -0.12 -2.49
CA TYR A 102 6.83 -0.21 -3.32
C TYR A 102 7.66 1.08 -3.26
N CYS A 103 7.00 2.24 -3.24
CA CYS A 103 7.67 3.54 -3.23
C CYS A 103 8.17 3.97 -1.85
N ASP A 104 7.50 3.59 -0.75
CA ASP A 104 7.91 3.96 0.61
C ASP A 104 8.10 2.75 1.54
N SER A 105 9.36 2.34 1.70
CA SER A 105 9.78 1.31 2.65
C SER A 105 9.45 1.63 4.13
N GLN A 106 9.16 2.87 4.49
CA GLN A 106 8.82 3.25 5.88
C GLN A 106 7.38 2.86 6.25
N LEU A 107 6.55 2.44 5.29
CA LEU A 107 5.23 1.87 5.55
C LEU A 107 5.29 0.49 6.22
N PHE A 108 6.41 -0.21 6.09
CA PHE A 108 6.60 -1.49 6.77
C PHE A 108 7.03 -1.26 8.22
N PRO A 109 6.21 -1.67 9.22
CA PRO A 109 6.56 -1.49 10.63
C PRO A 109 7.84 -2.22 11.02
N ASN A 110 8.18 -3.32 10.34
CA ASN A 110 9.42 -4.07 10.52
C ASN A 110 10.07 -4.33 9.16
N LYS A 111 11.13 -3.60 8.82
CA LYS A 111 11.95 -3.87 7.63
C LYS A 111 12.64 -5.23 7.76
N ASN A 112 12.67 -6.00 6.68
CA ASN A 112 13.30 -7.31 6.47
C ASN A 112 12.58 -8.55 7.02
N ASN A 113 11.32 -8.47 7.50
CA ASN A 113 10.55 -9.67 7.89
C ASN A 113 9.05 -9.40 8.05
N ASN A 114 8.42 -8.67 7.13
CA ASN A 114 6.99 -8.43 7.25
C ASN A 114 6.16 -9.62 6.73
N THR A 115 6.21 -10.74 7.46
CA THR A 115 5.55 -11.99 7.08
C THR A 115 4.04 -11.80 6.90
N GLU A 116 3.39 -10.97 7.73
CA GLU A 116 1.95 -10.73 7.62
C GLU A 116 1.57 -10.04 6.30
N PHE A 117 2.30 -8.99 5.93
CA PHE A 117 2.11 -8.35 4.63
C PHE A 117 2.30 -9.34 3.50
N LEU A 118 3.36 -10.14 3.54
CA LEU A 118 3.67 -11.11 2.49
C LEU A 118 2.60 -12.19 2.38
N ASP A 119 2.19 -12.79 3.50
CA ASP A 119 1.14 -13.80 3.52
C ASP A 119 -0.18 -13.30 2.96
N LYS A 120 -0.58 -12.07 3.35
CA LYS A 120 -1.84 -11.46 2.88
C LYS A 120 -1.76 -10.97 1.42
N SER A 121 -0.59 -10.56 0.96
CA SER A 121 -0.39 -10.07 -0.43
C SER A 121 -0.16 -11.19 -1.43
N TYR A 122 0.45 -12.31 -1.02
CA TYR A 122 0.83 -13.41 -1.91
C TYR A 122 -0.29 -13.91 -2.84
N PRO A 123 -1.56 -14.02 -2.41
CA PRO A 123 -2.64 -14.46 -3.29
C PRO A 123 -2.83 -13.61 -4.55
N ILE A 124 -2.36 -12.35 -4.56
CA ILE A 124 -2.41 -11.47 -5.74
C ILE A 124 -1.64 -12.09 -6.92
N LEU A 125 -0.49 -12.74 -6.66
CA LEU A 125 0.33 -13.39 -7.68
C LEU A 125 -0.37 -14.63 -8.29
N LEU A 126 -1.36 -15.19 -7.60
CA LEU A 126 -2.07 -16.40 -8.01
C LEU A 126 -3.37 -16.09 -8.78
N LEU A 127 -3.72 -14.81 -8.92
CA LEU A 127 -4.90 -14.42 -9.67
C LEU A 127 -4.71 -14.73 -11.15
N SER A 128 -5.72 -15.37 -11.77
CA SER A 128 -5.74 -15.54 -13.22
C SER A 128 -5.77 -14.16 -13.88
N THR A 129 -4.83 -13.93 -14.80
CA THR A 129 -4.75 -12.69 -15.59
C THR A 129 -5.41 -12.84 -16.96
N GLU A 130 -5.90 -14.03 -17.33
CA GLU A 130 -6.49 -14.33 -18.63
C GLU A 130 -7.79 -13.54 -18.91
N ASP A 131 -8.33 -12.87 -17.88
CA ASP A 131 -9.50 -11.99 -17.94
C ASP A 131 -9.21 -10.50 -17.59
N TYR A 132 -7.95 -10.03 -17.42
CA TYR A 132 -7.71 -8.84 -16.57
C TYR A 132 -6.90 -7.61 -17.05
N SER A 133 -7.26 -6.51 -16.40
CA SER A 133 -6.75 -5.14 -16.39
C SER A 133 -5.24 -5.03 -16.18
N SER A 134 -4.58 -4.11 -16.89
CA SER A 134 -3.13 -3.82 -16.74
C SER A 134 -2.71 -3.46 -15.31
N LEU A 135 -3.64 -3.00 -14.46
CA LEU A 135 -3.35 -2.57 -13.09
C LEU A 135 -2.91 -3.73 -12.19
N ILE A 136 -3.57 -4.89 -12.27
CA ILE A 136 -3.19 -6.04 -11.44
C ILE A 136 -1.83 -6.59 -11.86
N SER A 137 -1.51 -6.56 -13.16
CA SER A 137 -0.20 -6.96 -13.67
C SER A 137 0.92 -6.08 -13.12
N VAL A 138 0.72 -4.75 -13.11
CA VAL A 138 1.69 -3.84 -12.50
C VAL A 138 1.80 -4.10 -10.99
N ALA A 139 0.67 -4.29 -10.31
CA ALA A 139 0.65 -4.59 -8.88
C ALA A 139 1.45 -5.87 -8.53
N SER A 140 1.30 -6.93 -9.32
CA SER A 140 2.06 -8.17 -9.18
C SER A 140 3.57 -7.96 -9.35
N ILE A 141 3.98 -7.20 -10.37
CA ILE A 141 5.40 -6.86 -10.58
C ILE A 141 5.95 -6.08 -9.39
N ARG A 142 5.21 -5.08 -8.87
CA ARG A 142 5.60 -4.34 -7.66
C ARG A 142 5.76 -5.27 -6.46
N LEU A 143 4.82 -6.19 -6.27
CA LEU A 143 4.87 -7.15 -5.17
C LEU A 143 6.08 -8.08 -5.27
N ILE A 144 6.42 -8.56 -6.46
CA ILE A 144 7.63 -9.38 -6.69
C ILE A 144 8.88 -8.62 -6.25
N SER A 145 9.03 -7.36 -6.69
CA SER A 145 10.17 -6.53 -6.29
C SER A 145 10.20 -6.24 -4.79
N ILE A 146 9.05 -6.02 -4.14
CA ILE A 146 8.98 -5.88 -2.67
C ILE A 146 9.52 -7.16 -2.00
N ILE A 147 9.04 -8.34 -2.43
CA ILE A 147 9.48 -9.64 -1.88
C ILE A 147 10.99 -9.83 -2.05
N GLY A 148 11.51 -9.54 -3.25
CA GLY A 148 12.94 -9.66 -3.58
C GLY A 148 13.82 -8.78 -2.69
N SER A 149 13.42 -7.52 -2.50
CA SER A 149 14.17 -6.54 -1.69
C SER A 149 14.24 -6.90 -0.19
N GLU A 150 13.26 -7.65 0.32
CA GLU A 150 13.12 -7.96 1.74
C GLU A 150 13.80 -9.30 2.14
N ASN A 151 14.64 -9.88 1.27
CA ASN A 151 15.28 -11.20 1.45
C ASN A 151 14.30 -12.35 1.75
N ASN A 152 13.01 -12.17 1.46
CA ASN A 152 11.97 -13.17 1.69
C ASN A 152 11.83 -14.11 0.47
N LEU A 153 12.99 -14.63 0.03
CA LEU A 153 13.15 -15.49 -1.15
C LEU A 153 12.23 -16.72 -1.13
N TYR A 154 11.81 -17.15 0.07
CA TYR A 154 10.86 -18.24 0.25
C TYR A 154 9.58 -18.05 -0.57
N TYR A 155 9.01 -16.85 -0.65
CA TYR A 155 7.76 -16.62 -1.39
C TYR A 155 7.97 -16.68 -2.91
N LEU A 156 9.10 -16.18 -3.41
CA LEU A 156 9.45 -16.30 -4.82
C LEU A 156 9.72 -17.76 -5.21
N GLN A 157 10.48 -18.48 -4.38
CA GLN A 157 10.71 -19.92 -4.56
C GLN A 157 9.42 -20.73 -4.48
N LYS A 158 8.51 -20.36 -3.57
CA LYS A 158 7.17 -20.92 -3.47
C LYS A 158 6.39 -20.71 -4.77
N TYR A 159 6.44 -19.51 -5.34
CA TYR A 159 5.78 -19.23 -6.63
C TYR A 159 6.33 -20.11 -7.76
N VAL A 160 7.66 -20.21 -7.92
CA VAL A 160 8.28 -21.07 -8.95
C VAL A 160 7.85 -22.53 -8.80
N ARG A 161 7.74 -23.03 -7.57
CA ARG A 161 7.34 -24.41 -7.30
C ARG A 161 5.85 -24.64 -7.56
N ASP A 162 5.01 -23.73 -7.10
CA ASP A 162 3.56 -23.89 -7.11
C ASP A 162 2.95 -23.50 -8.48
N MET A 163 3.64 -22.64 -9.25
CA MET A 163 3.23 -22.09 -10.55
C MET A 163 4.39 -22.11 -11.57
N PRO A 164 4.89 -23.30 -11.99
CA PRO A 164 6.07 -23.40 -12.87
C PRO A 164 5.85 -22.82 -14.28
N ASP A 165 4.59 -22.77 -14.74
CA ASP A 165 4.16 -22.16 -16.00
C ASP A 165 3.35 -20.87 -15.74
N GLY A 166 3.55 -20.25 -14.56
CA GLY A 166 2.87 -19.03 -14.15
C GLY A 166 3.27 -17.83 -14.99
N ILE A 167 2.38 -16.84 -15.08
CA ILE A 167 2.55 -15.68 -15.98
C ILE A 167 3.70 -14.77 -15.55
N TYR A 168 4.04 -14.76 -14.26
CA TYR A 168 5.16 -13.98 -13.72
C TYR A 168 6.42 -14.82 -13.50
N ILE A 169 6.51 -16.02 -14.10
CA ILE A 169 7.61 -16.95 -13.81
C ILE A 169 8.98 -16.38 -14.20
N ASP A 170 9.04 -15.63 -15.29
CA ASP A 170 10.30 -15.06 -15.79
C ASP A 170 10.75 -13.91 -14.90
N GLU A 171 9.84 -13.02 -14.50
CA GLU A 171 10.12 -11.92 -13.55
C GLU A 171 10.56 -12.47 -12.18
N VAL A 172 9.91 -13.53 -11.69
CA VAL A 172 10.28 -14.16 -10.42
C VAL A 172 11.66 -14.81 -10.49
N LYS A 173 12.01 -15.44 -11.62
CA LYS A 173 13.35 -16.04 -11.80
C LYS A 173 14.43 -14.96 -11.91
N GLU A 174 14.19 -13.90 -12.67
CA GLU A 174 15.11 -12.77 -12.78
C GLU A 174 15.41 -12.17 -11.39
N GLU A 175 14.37 -11.93 -10.59
CA GLU A 175 14.54 -11.42 -9.23
C GLU A 175 15.36 -12.36 -8.34
N LEU A 176 15.14 -13.68 -8.44
CA LEU A 176 15.92 -14.69 -7.70
C LEU A 176 17.40 -14.74 -8.14
N GLU A 177 17.69 -14.55 -9.42
CA GLU A 177 19.05 -14.56 -9.98
C GLU A 177 19.85 -13.31 -9.57
N ASN A 178 19.20 -12.15 -9.49
CA ASN A 178 19.83 -10.89 -9.09
C ASN A 178 20.28 -10.84 -7.63
N LEU A 179 19.85 -11.80 -6.81
CA LEU A 179 20.11 -11.85 -5.37
C LEU A 179 21.21 -12.87 -4.97
N ILE A 180 21.83 -13.54 -5.94
CA ILE A 180 22.94 -14.51 -5.78
C ILE A 180 24.29 -13.87 -6.18
#